data_AF-A0A1E1WI43-F1
#
_entry.id   AF-A0A1E1WI43-F1
#
_cell.length_a   1.000
_cell.length_b   1.000
_cell.length_c   1.000
_cell.angle_alpha   90.00
_cell.angle_beta   90.00
_cell.angle_gamma   90.00
#
_symmetry.space_group_name_H-M   'P 1'
#
loop_
_entity.id
_entity.type
_entity.pdbx_description
1 polymer ?
#
loop_
_entity_poly.entity_id
_entity_poly.type
_entity_poly.pdbx_seq_one_letter_code
_entity_poly.pdbx_strand_id
1 'polypeptide(L)'
;ESLVLYHNNSPAWGEQLRLTVPLDTFTNAHVRLEFRHCSTRDKNERKLFGFAFARLMEASGATLRDGAHELYVYKCDDPNKLANATYLSLPSCANDTGRAAPVNGAVASFQRSSKENCTISTLLCSTKLTQNEDLLALLQWRARPEKVQETLLRVLRLGD
;
A
#
# COMPACT_ATOMS: atom_id res chain seq x y z
N GLU A 1 -6.40 15.44 -5.09
CA GLU A 1 -5.53 15.95 -6.17
C GLU A 1 -4.38 16.71 -5.53
N SER A 2 -3.21 16.71 -6.14
CA SER A 2 -1.98 17.26 -5.57
C SER A 2 -1.46 18.43 -6.42
N LEU A 3 -0.54 19.22 -5.87
CA LEU A 3 0.18 20.29 -6.57
C LEU A 3 0.92 19.76 -7.80
N VAL A 4 0.78 20.45 -8.93
CA VAL A 4 1.53 20.17 -10.17
C VAL A 4 2.76 21.07 -10.21
N LEU A 5 3.96 20.47 -10.12
CA LEU A 5 5.22 21.18 -10.22
C LEU A 5 5.68 21.23 -11.69
N TYR A 6 5.68 22.43 -12.28
CA TYR A 6 6.00 22.64 -13.69
C TYR A 6 7.46 22.29 -14.02
N HIS A 7 7.69 21.52 -15.09
CA HIS A 7 9.00 21.04 -15.54
C HIS A 7 9.85 20.34 -14.46
N ASN A 8 9.20 19.66 -13.51
CA ASN A 8 9.90 18.90 -12.47
C ASN A 8 9.64 17.39 -12.61
N ASN A 9 10.71 16.64 -12.91
CA ASN A 9 10.67 15.18 -13.04
C ASN A 9 10.93 14.43 -11.71
N SER A 10 11.21 15.16 -10.63
CA SER A 10 11.42 14.61 -9.29
C SER A 10 10.70 15.49 -8.26
N PRO A 11 9.36 15.61 -8.36
CA PRO A 11 8.57 16.44 -7.47
C PRO A 11 8.66 15.96 -6.01
N ALA A 12 8.89 16.90 -5.09
CA ALA A 12 8.77 16.71 -3.66
C ALA A 12 7.53 17.45 -3.17
N TRP A 13 6.41 16.73 -2.99
CA TRP A 13 5.12 17.35 -2.68
C TRP A 13 5.01 17.83 -1.24
N GLY A 14 5.54 17.06 -0.27
CA GLY A 14 5.41 17.38 1.15
C GLY A 14 3.97 17.46 1.65
N GLU A 15 3.02 16.85 0.92
CA GLU A 15 1.60 16.88 1.26
C GLU A 15 1.26 15.80 2.30
N GLN A 16 0.41 16.16 3.27
CA GLN A 16 -0.07 15.24 4.30
C GLN A 16 -1.58 15.02 4.15
N LEU A 17 -1.98 13.76 4.02
CA LEU A 17 -3.37 13.36 3.89
C LEU A 17 -3.80 12.55 5.12
N ARG A 18 -4.93 12.91 5.72
CA ARG A 18 -5.55 12.12 6.79
C ARG A 18 -6.68 11.29 6.19
N LEU A 19 -6.54 9.97 6.26
CA LEU A 19 -7.53 9.02 5.74
C LEU A 19 -8.29 8.37 6.91
N THR A 20 -9.62 8.47 6.89
CA THR A 20 -10.49 7.76 7.82
C THR A 20 -11.08 6.55 7.11
N VAL A 21 -10.64 5.35 7.48
CA VAL A 21 -11.08 4.09 6.86
C VAL A 21 -11.92 3.30 7.87
N PRO A 22 -13.17 2.91 7.54
CA PRO A 22 -13.99 2.06 8.40
C PRO A 22 -13.34 0.70 8.68
N LEU A 23 -13.43 0.21 9.91
CA LEU A 23 -12.74 -1.01 10.35
C LEU A 23 -13.19 -2.27 9.58
N ASP A 24 -14.47 -2.34 9.23
CA ASP A 24 -15.10 -3.42 8.48
C ASP A 24 -14.54 -3.55 7.05
N THR A 25 -14.00 -2.47 6.49
CA THR A 25 -13.40 -2.45 5.15
C THR A 25 -11.87 -2.42 5.17
N PHE A 26 -11.25 -2.11 6.33
CA PHE A 26 -9.81 -1.86 6.46
C PHE A 26 -8.95 -3.02 5.94
N THR A 27 -9.34 -4.27 6.23
CA THR A 27 -8.61 -5.48 5.81
C THR A 27 -8.39 -5.56 4.30
N ASN A 28 -9.33 -5.05 3.51
CA ASN A 28 -9.28 -5.07 2.04
C ASN A 28 -8.95 -3.70 1.46
N ALA A 29 -8.69 -2.69 2.30
CA ALA A 29 -8.41 -1.35 1.87
C ALA A 29 -6.94 -1.17 1.44
N HIS A 30 -6.75 -0.27 0.49
CA HIS A 30 -5.45 0.13 -0.02
C HIS A 30 -5.49 1.58 -0.47
N VAL A 31 -4.32 2.20 -0.53
CA VAL A 31 -4.14 3.51 -1.16
C VAL A 31 -3.62 3.28 -2.57
N ARG A 32 -4.24 3.93 -3.56
CA ARG A 32 -3.74 3.99 -4.93
C ARG A 32 -3.38 5.43 -5.26
N LEU A 33 -2.17 5.64 -5.74
CA LEU A 33 -1.68 6.91 -6.26
C LEU A 33 -1.69 6.82 -7.80
N GLU A 34 -2.37 7.74 -8.46
CA GLU A 34 -2.43 7.80 -9.92
C GLU A 34 -1.63 8.99 -10.43
N PHE A 35 -0.72 8.72 -11.36
CA PHE A 35 0.12 9.74 -11.98
C PHE A 35 -0.46 10.13 -13.33
N ARG A 36 -0.76 11.42 -13.48
CA ARG A 36 -1.34 11.99 -14.68
C ARG A 36 -0.47 13.13 -15.20
N HIS A 37 -0.29 13.19 -16.51
CA HIS A 37 0.33 14.34 -17.15
C HIS A 37 -0.68 15.50 -17.17
N CYS A 38 -0.26 16.65 -16.65
CA CYS A 38 -1.08 17.87 -16.57
C CYS A 38 -0.50 18.93 -17.50
N SER A 39 -1.20 19.25 -18.60
CA SER A 39 -0.79 20.28 -19.55
C SER A 39 -1.16 21.68 -19.06
N THR A 40 -0.30 22.67 -19.30
CA THR A 40 -0.62 24.09 -19.09
C THR A 40 -1.50 24.66 -20.21
N ARG A 41 -1.48 24.03 -21.39
CA ARG A 41 -2.23 24.48 -22.58
C ARG A 41 -3.65 23.93 -22.61
N ASP A 42 -3.85 22.71 -22.13
CA ASP A 42 -5.14 22.05 -22.08
C ASP A 42 -5.40 21.52 -20.66
N LYS A 43 -6.16 22.29 -19.88
CA LYS A 43 -6.42 21.99 -18.47
C LYS A 43 -7.37 20.81 -18.28
N ASN A 44 -8.10 20.42 -19.33
CA ASN A 44 -9.08 19.34 -19.29
C ASN A 44 -8.45 17.98 -19.62
N GLU A 45 -7.28 17.97 -20.28
CA GLU A 45 -6.57 16.75 -20.62
C GLU A 45 -5.61 16.32 -19.49
N ARG A 46 -6.05 15.37 -18.66
CA ARG A 46 -5.21 14.72 -17.63
C ARG A 46 -5.00 13.26 -17.98
N LYS A 47 -3.99 13.00 -18.80
CA LYS A 47 -3.70 11.64 -19.28
C LYS A 47 -3.01 10.81 -18.20
N LEU A 48 -3.62 9.70 -17.79
CA LEU A 48 -3.00 8.69 -16.93
C LEU A 48 -1.80 8.06 -17.65
N PHE A 49 -0.70 7.88 -16.94
CA PHE A 49 0.46 7.16 -17.46
C PHE A 49 0.99 6.08 -16.51
N GLY A 50 0.64 6.16 -15.23
CA GLY A 50 1.00 5.12 -14.28
C GLY A 50 0.30 5.27 -12.95
N PHE A 51 0.52 4.29 -12.08
CA PHE A 51 0.01 4.28 -10.73
C PHE A 51 0.97 3.55 -9.79
N ALA A 52 0.88 3.86 -8.51
CA ALA A 52 1.49 3.10 -7.42
C ALA A 52 0.40 2.76 -6.40
N PHE A 53 0.67 1.80 -5.52
CA PHE A 53 -0.29 1.45 -4.48
C PHE A 53 0.38 0.89 -3.23
N ALA A 54 -0.33 0.96 -2.11
CA ALA A 54 0.07 0.34 -0.84
C ALA A 54 -1.16 -0.27 -0.17
N ARG A 55 -1.07 -1.54 0.24
CA ARG A 55 -2.13 -2.20 1.03
C ARG A 55 -2.05 -1.70 2.47
N LEU A 56 -3.20 -1.42 3.09
CA LEU A 56 -3.23 -0.93 4.48
C LEU A 56 -2.99 -2.04 5.50
N MET A 57 -3.19 -3.30 5.10
CA MET A 57 -2.97 -4.49 5.93
C MET A 57 -2.01 -5.46 5.24
N GLU A 58 -1.02 -5.92 6.00
CA GLU A 58 -0.04 -6.92 5.60
C GLU A 58 -0.66 -8.33 5.59
N ALA A 59 0.03 -9.31 5.00
CA ALA A 59 -0.48 -10.67 4.92
C ALA A 59 -0.62 -11.34 6.30
N SER A 60 0.16 -10.90 7.29
CA SER A 60 0.07 -11.32 8.70
C SER A 60 -1.20 -10.84 9.40
N GLY A 61 -1.91 -9.86 8.81
CA GLY A 61 -3.05 -9.18 9.43
C GLY A 61 -2.65 -7.93 10.23
N ALA A 62 -1.35 -7.69 10.46
CA ALA A 62 -0.88 -6.43 10.99
C ALA A 62 -1.08 -5.32 9.97
N THR A 63 -1.24 -4.08 10.43
CA THR A 63 -1.35 -2.95 9.50
C THR A 63 0.01 -2.56 8.95
N LEU A 64 0.02 -1.91 7.78
CA LEU A 64 1.21 -1.31 7.18
C LEU A 64 2.00 -0.51 8.23
N ARG A 65 3.31 -0.77 8.30
CA ARG A 65 4.24 -0.12 9.24
C ARG A 65 4.34 1.39 9.02
N ASP A 66 4.56 2.12 10.09
CA ASP A 66 4.86 3.55 10.02
C ASP A 66 6.23 3.79 9.41
N GLY A 67 6.38 4.93 8.75
CA GLY A 67 7.61 5.33 8.09
C GLY A 67 7.50 5.42 6.58
N ALA A 68 8.66 5.46 5.92
CA ALA A 68 8.78 5.67 4.48
C ALA A 68 8.65 4.35 3.70
N HIS A 69 7.91 4.41 2.59
CA HIS A 69 7.68 3.28 1.69
C HIS A 69 8.04 3.70 0.26
N GLU A 70 9.05 3.05 -0.31
CA GLU A 70 9.39 3.22 -1.73
C GLU A 70 8.52 2.28 -2.57
N LEU A 71 7.50 2.85 -3.21
CA LEU A 71 6.53 2.14 -4.01
C LEU A 71 6.97 2.03 -5.47
N TYR A 72 6.67 0.88 -6.06
CA TYR A 72 6.80 0.67 -7.49
C TYR A 72 5.73 1.43 -8.26
N VAL A 73 6.15 2.05 -9.36
CA VAL A 73 5.25 2.66 -10.34
C VAL A 73 4.99 1.66 -11.45
N TYR A 74 3.71 1.38 -11.70
CA TYR A 74 3.22 0.54 -12.77
C TYR A 74 2.66 1.39 -13.91
N LYS A 75 3.03 1.06 -15.15
CA LYS A 75 2.53 1.75 -16.33
C LYS A 75 1.07 1.42 -16.57
N CYS A 76 0.25 2.45 -16.80
CA CYS A 76 -1.16 2.31 -17.10
C CYS A 76 -1.66 3.57 -17.79
N ASP A 77 -2.31 3.42 -18.94
CA ASP A 77 -2.89 4.50 -19.73
C ASP A 77 -4.44 4.47 -19.76
N ASP A 78 -5.03 3.35 -19.33
CA ASP A 78 -6.48 3.13 -19.29
C ASP A 78 -6.97 2.96 -17.83
N PRO A 79 -7.67 3.96 -17.26
CA PRO A 79 -8.15 3.89 -15.88
C PRO A 79 -9.16 2.75 -15.65
N ASN A 80 -9.84 2.25 -16.69
CA ASN A 80 -10.80 1.15 -16.54
C ASN A 80 -10.11 -0.14 -16.10
N LYS A 81 -8.84 -0.35 -16.48
CA LYS A 81 -8.03 -1.49 -16.03
C LYS A 81 -7.79 -1.47 -14.51
N LEU A 82 -7.93 -0.31 -13.87
CA LEU A 82 -7.73 -0.13 -12.43
C LEU A 82 -9.02 -0.35 -11.62
N ALA A 83 -10.19 -0.44 -12.26
CA ALA A 83 -11.48 -0.52 -11.58
C ALA A 83 -11.61 -1.74 -10.66
N ASN A 84 -11.15 -2.90 -11.14
CA ASN A 84 -11.26 -4.18 -10.42
C ASN A 84 -10.09 -4.47 -9.47
N ALA A 85 -9.16 -3.51 -9.30
CA ALA A 85 -8.01 -3.63 -8.40
C ALA A 85 -7.15 -4.91 -8.58
N THR A 86 -7.10 -5.48 -9.78
CA THR A 86 -6.39 -6.72 -10.07
C THR A 86 -4.86 -6.60 -9.85
N TYR A 87 -4.32 -5.39 -9.88
CA TYR A 87 -2.94 -5.05 -9.52
C TYR A 87 -2.58 -5.36 -8.07
N LEU A 88 -3.55 -5.57 -7.17
CA LEU A 88 -3.26 -5.91 -5.76
C LEU A 88 -2.56 -7.27 -5.59
N SER A 89 -2.53 -8.10 -6.64
CA SER A 89 -1.71 -9.32 -6.71
C SER A 89 -0.23 -9.07 -6.99
N LEU A 90 0.12 -7.87 -7.46
CA LEU A 90 1.49 -7.50 -7.79
C LEU A 90 2.25 -7.02 -6.55
N PRO A 91 3.59 -7.04 -6.58
CA PRO A 91 4.42 -6.41 -5.56
C PRO A 91 4.23 -4.89 -5.51
N SER A 92 3.98 -4.30 -4.34
CA SER A 92 3.93 -2.83 -4.19
C SER A 92 5.29 -2.19 -3.97
N CYS A 93 6.25 -2.92 -3.38
CA CYS A 93 7.60 -2.46 -3.07
C CYS A 93 8.59 -3.63 -3.04
N ALA A 94 9.87 -3.36 -2.75
CA ALA A 94 10.92 -4.40 -2.75
C ALA A 94 10.72 -5.49 -1.69
N ASN A 95 10.23 -5.13 -0.51
CA ASN A 95 10.02 -6.07 0.59
C ASN A 95 8.65 -6.76 0.54
N ASP A 96 7.81 -6.38 -0.43
CA ASP A 96 6.52 -6.99 -0.60
C ASP A 96 6.65 -8.29 -1.40
N THR A 97 6.65 -9.40 -0.66
CA THR A 97 6.51 -10.73 -1.25
C THR A 97 5.09 -10.84 -1.78
N GLY A 98 4.90 -10.51 -3.06
CA GLY A 98 3.59 -10.42 -3.72
C GLY A 98 2.64 -11.55 -3.29
N ARG A 99 1.37 -11.20 -3.03
CA ARG A 99 0.36 -12.19 -2.61
C ARG A 99 0.14 -13.19 -3.74
N ALA A 100 -0.06 -14.46 -3.39
CA ALA A 100 -0.34 -15.51 -4.36
C ALA A 100 -1.46 -15.07 -5.31
N ALA A 101 -1.25 -15.29 -6.61
CA ALA A 101 -2.25 -14.99 -7.63
C ALA A 101 -3.55 -15.72 -7.28
N PRO A 102 -4.72 -15.10 -7.50
CA PRO A 102 -5.99 -15.80 -7.33
C PRO A 102 -5.99 -17.05 -8.23
N VAL A 103 -6.50 -18.16 -7.69
CA VAL A 103 -6.55 -19.51 -8.29
C VAL A 103 -7.19 -19.54 -9.69
N ASN A 104 -7.91 -18.47 -10.08
CA ASN A 104 -8.61 -18.34 -11.35
C ASN A 104 -7.79 -17.68 -12.49
N GLY A 105 -6.46 -17.61 -12.37
CA GLY A 105 -5.56 -17.65 -13.54
C GLY A 105 -5.37 -16.37 -14.38
N ALA A 106 -5.87 -15.21 -13.96
CA ALA A 106 -5.54 -13.93 -14.63
C ALA A 106 -4.69 -13.04 -13.71
N VAL A 107 -3.36 -13.15 -13.82
CA VAL A 107 -2.46 -12.13 -13.25
C VAL A 107 -2.61 -10.89 -14.11
N ALA A 108 -2.99 -9.77 -13.50
CA ALA A 108 -2.99 -8.50 -14.22
C ALA A 108 -1.56 -8.16 -14.66
N SER A 109 -1.34 -8.07 -15.97
CA SER A 109 -0.05 -7.73 -16.55
C SER A 109 0.12 -6.21 -16.60
N PHE A 110 0.43 -5.60 -15.47
CA PHE A 110 0.96 -4.24 -15.45
C PHE A 110 2.48 -4.27 -15.52
N GLN A 111 3.06 -3.50 -16.43
CA GLN A 111 4.52 -3.37 -16.53
C GLN A 111 5.02 -2.44 -15.43
N ARG A 112 5.85 -2.95 -14.52
CA ARG A 112 6.61 -2.11 -13.57
C ARG A 112 7.57 -1.21 -14.35
N SER A 113 7.62 0.06 -13.99
CA SER A 113 8.63 0.98 -14.52
C SER A 113 10.00 0.73 -13.88
N SER A 114 11.05 0.84 -14.70
CA SER A 114 12.44 0.85 -14.26
C SER A 114 12.99 2.25 -13.98
N LYS A 115 12.22 3.30 -14.27
CA LYS A 115 12.67 4.70 -14.20
C LYS A 115 11.97 5.51 -13.13
N GLU A 116 10.76 5.11 -12.75
CA GLU A 116 9.94 5.86 -11.80
C GLU A 116 9.73 5.07 -10.51
N ASN A 117 9.84 5.76 -9.37
CA ASN A 117 9.42 5.31 -8.05
C ASN A 117 8.55 6.39 -7.39
N CYS A 118 7.85 6.03 -6.32
CA CYS A 118 7.10 6.98 -5.51
C CYS A 118 7.33 6.67 -4.04
N THR A 119 7.77 7.65 -3.27
CA THR A 119 7.91 7.49 -1.83
C THR A 119 6.71 8.11 -1.12
N ILE A 120 6.08 7.34 -0.25
CA ILE A 120 5.08 7.84 0.70
C ILE A 120 5.57 7.62 2.13
N SER A 121 5.05 8.40 3.08
CA SER A 121 5.23 8.12 4.50
C SER A 121 3.88 7.90 5.17
N THR A 122 3.77 6.88 6.01
CA THR A 122 2.53 6.54 6.71
C THR A 122 2.69 6.67 8.22
N LEU A 123 1.58 7.04 8.87
CA LEU A 123 1.43 7.09 10.31
C LEU A 123 0.05 6.53 10.69
N LEU A 124 0.02 5.43 11.45
CA LEU A 124 -1.21 4.82 11.91
C LEU A 124 -1.73 5.52 13.16
N CYS A 125 -2.93 6.08 13.07
CA CYS A 125 -3.64 6.68 14.20
C CYS A 125 -4.83 5.80 14.59
N SER A 126 -4.58 4.59 15.12
CA SER A 126 -5.62 3.64 15.51
C SER A 126 -5.48 3.19 16.95
N THR A 127 -6.61 3.02 17.64
CA THR A 127 -6.69 2.40 18.98
C THR A 127 -7.13 0.94 18.92
N LYS A 128 -7.39 0.41 17.72
CA LYS A 128 -7.97 -0.93 17.52
C LYS A 128 -7.15 -1.84 16.62
N LEU A 129 -6.19 -1.28 15.89
CA LEU A 129 -5.32 -1.98 14.97
C LEU A 129 -3.88 -1.87 15.45
N THR A 130 -3.06 -2.85 15.09
CA THR A 130 -1.65 -2.91 15.48
C THR A 130 -0.77 -3.16 14.27
N GLN A 131 0.42 -2.59 14.30
CA GLN A 131 1.51 -2.83 13.34
C GLN A 131 2.44 -3.94 13.79
N ASN A 132 2.31 -4.38 15.05
CA ASN A 132 3.17 -5.41 15.62
C ASN A 132 2.50 -6.78 15.49
N GLU A 133 3.13 -7.65 14.70
CA GLU A 133 2.65 -9.00 14.41
C GLU A 133 2.60 -9.89 15.66
N ASP A 134 3.55 -9.73 16.58
CA ASP A 134 3.60 -10.52 17.82
C ASP A 134 2.46 -10.14 18.76
N LEU A 135 2.18 -8.83 18.89
CA LEU A 135 1.01 -8.36 19.63
C LEU A 135 -0.30 -8.85 18.99
N LEU A 136 -0.40 -8.80 17.65
CA LEU A 136 -1.57 -9.31 16.95
C LEU A 136 -1.76 -10.81 17.18
N ALA A 137 -0.69 -11.60 17.07
CA ALA A 137 -0.72 -13.03 17.31
C ALA A 137 -1.16 -13.36 18.74
N LEU A 138 -0.72 -12.57 19.73
CA LEU A 138 -1.14 -12.71 21.12
C LEU A 138 -2.62 -12.39 21.29
N LEU A 139 -3.12 -11.30 20.69
CA LEU A 139 -4.55 -10.95 20.73
C LEU A 139 -5.43 -12.04 20.09
N GLN A 140 -4.89 -12.73 19.08
CA GLN A 140 -5.55 -13.82 18.37
C GLN A 140 -5.19 -15.21 18.90
N TRP A 141 -4.65 -15.31 20.13
CA TRP A 141 -4.11 -16.56 20.69
C TRP A 141 -5.07 -17.75 20.60
N ARG A 142 -6.37 -17.52 20.76
CA ARG A 142 -7.40 -18.59 20.70
C ARG A 142 -7.49 -19.27 19.33
N ALA A 143 -7.10 -18.57 18.26
CA ALA A 143 -7.08 -19.14 16.91
C ALA A 143 -5.89 -20.08 16.68
N ARG A 144 -4.80 -19.91 17.45
CA ARG A 144 -3.56 -20.69 17.37
C ARG A 144 -2.98 -20.96 18.77
N PRO A 145 -3.71 -21.72 19.63
CA PRO A 145 -3.32 -21.94 21.03
C PRO A 145 -1.95 -22.61 21.17
N GLU A 146 -1.52 -23.37 20.17
CA GLU A 146 -0.22 -24.04 20.12
C GLU A 146 0.97 -23.07 20.00
N LYS A 147 0.75 -21.84 19.52
CA LYS A 147 1.81 -20.82 19.31
C LYS A 147 1.92 -19.81 20.45
N VAL A 148 1.13 -19.95 21.50
CA VAL A 148 1.01 -18.93 22.55
C VAL A 148 2.31 -18.77 23.33
N GLN A 149 2.96 -19.87 23.70
CA GLN A 149 4.21 -19.81 24.47
C GLN A 149 5.32 -19.08 23.68
N GLU A 150 5.49 -19.41 22.40
CA GLU A 150 6.44 -18.73 21.51
C GLU A 150 6.10 -17.25 21.34
N THR A 151 4.82 -16.93 21.16
CA THR A 151 4.35 -15.55 21.00
C THR A 151 4.60 -14.72 22.26
N LEU A 152 4.33 -15.28 23.45
CA LEU A 152 4.64 -14.63 24.73
C LEU A 152 6.13 -14.35 24.88
N LEU A 153 7.01 -15.29 24.52
CA LEU A 153 8.46 -15.08 24.56
C LEU A 153 8.91 -13.94 23.64
N ARG A 154 8.30 -13.80 22.46
CA ARG A 154 8.59 -12.68 21.54
C ARG A 154 8.10 -11.35 22.09
N VAL A 155 6.87 -11.32 22.62
CA VAL A 155 6.27 -10.10 23.20
C VAL A 155 7.05 -9.61 24.42
N LEU A 156 7.56 -10.50 25.27
CA LEU A 156 8.36 -10.13 26.44
C LEU A 156 9.65 -9.38 26.06
N ARG A 157 10.20 -9.64 24.88
CA ARG A 157 11.40 -8.95 24.35
C ARG A 157 11.09 -7.60 23.71
N LEU A 158 9.83 -7.17 23.63
CA LEU A 158 9.47 -5.87 23.06
C LEU A 158 9.73 -4.70 24.01
N GLY A 159 9.90 -4.97 25.31
CA GLY A 159 10.15 -3.96 26.34
C GLY A 159 11.63 -3.79 26.71
N ASP A 160 12.52 -4.60 26.14
CA ASP A 160 13.98 -4.54 26.27
C ASP A 160 14.58 -3.78 25.07
#